data_AF-A0A7S0ZZL7-F1
#
_entry.id   AF-A0A7S0ZZL7-F1
#
_cell.length_a   1.000
_cell.length_b   1.000
_cell.length_c   1.000
_cell.angle_alpha   90.00
_cell.angle_beta   90.00
_cell.angle_gamma   90.00
#
_symmetry.space_group_name_H-M   'P 1'
#
loop_
_entity.id
_entity.type
_entity.pdbx_description
1 polymer ?
#
loop_
_entity_poly.entity_id
_entity_poly.type
_entity_poly.pdbx_seq_one_letter_code
_entity_poly.pdbx_strand_id
1 'polypeptide(L)'
;MSLTGDAQARKDRQLLTLIPEEDRPVSYRFQVFLVGTGAKEFAERFVTSDTVEALKPKSAKGGQESAEHMPSTGDDLTFFCPVGQAELARVRLLPIEKFSESLTLPRKAAESSSVAVLFLFWKVGEAPEDQPPADAVQARISDFTSRVAEIKHLAANCQPYAKVVAFDANEEQEERLKKWLMPHSTISVEFLKDDDEDTVMELVERLCKKLAVAAGGVNVPTQRSGLPDVSEDKEEGQRSSTKICCSVM
;
A
#
# COMPACT_ATOMS: atom_id res chain seq x y z
N MET A 1 -21.81 -25.16 16.79
CA MET A 1 -22.05 -24.08 15.81
C MET A 1 -22.19 -22.78 16.59
N SER A 2 -21.09 -22.03 16.73
CA SER A 2 -21.04 -20.84 17.58
C SER A 2 -21.26 -19.58 16.75
N LEU A 3 -22.46 -19.00 16.85
CA LEU A 3 -22.91 -17.78 16.16
C LEU A 3 -22.58 -16.48 16.93
N THR A 4 -21.53 -16.49 17.76
CA THR A 4 -21.21 -15.38 18.67
C THR A 4 -20.02 -14.52 18.24
N GLY A 5 -19.35 -14.84 17.14
CA GLY A 5 -18.17 -14.08 16.65
C GLY A 5 -18.51 -12.75 15.98
N ASP A 6 -19.52 -12.72 15.11
CA ASP A 6 -19.79 -11.54 14.25
C ASP A 6 -20.43 -10.37 15.00
N ALA A 7 -21.15 -10.64 16.09
CA ALA A 7 -21.74 -9.60 16.93
C ALA A 7 -20.70 -8.83 17.75
N GLN A 8 -19.57 -9.46 18.08
CA GLN A 8 -18.49 -8.83 18.84
C GLN A 8 -17.68 -7.87 17.94
N ALA A 9 -17.39 -8.27 16.70
CA ALA A 9 -16.71 -7.42 15.71
C ALA A 9 -17.51 -6.15 15.37
N ARG A 10 -18.85 -6.24 15.32
CA ARG A 10 -19.73 -5.06 15.15
C ARG A 10 -19.76 -4.16 16.39
N LYS A 11 -19.68 -4.74 17.60
CA LYS A 11 -19.63 -3.96 18.85
C LYS A 11 -18.30 -3.26 19.07
N ASP A 12 -17.18 -3.85 18.67
CA ASP A 12 -15.87 -3.19 18.72
C ASP A 12 -15.78 -2.04 17.70
N ARG A 13 -16.45 -2.15 16.53
CA ARG A 13 -16.65 -1.01 15.62
C ARG A 13 -17.53 0.09 16.23
N GLN A 14 -18.50 -0.24 17.09
CA GLN A 14 -19.37 0.74 17.76
C GLN A 14 -18.77 1.33 19.06
N LEU A 15 -17.88 0.62 19.75
CA LEU A 15 -17.22 1.08 21.00
C LEU A 15 -15.99 1.97 20.76
N LEU A 16 -15.59 2.19 19.50
CA LEU A 16 -14.64 3.23 19.10
C LEU A 16 -15.18 4.67 19.27
N THR A 17 -16.39 4.84 19.82
CA THR A 17 -17.11 6.12 19.94
C THR A 17 -16.98 6.84 21.30
N LEU A 18 -16.18 6.34 22.25
CA LEU A 18 -16.09 6.93 23.61
C LEU A 18 -14.75 7.60 23.95
N ILE A 19 -13.90 7.83 22.95
CA ILE A 19 -12.91 8.91 23.01
C ILE A 19 -13.42 9.95 22.02
N PRO A 20 -13.63 11.22 22.41
CA PRO A 20 -13.89 12.26 21.42
C PRO A 20 -12.78 12.17 20.39
N GLU A 21 -13.11 11.91 19.12
CA GLU A 21 -12.14 11.91 18.00
C GLU A 21 -11.36 13.23 17.90
N GLU A 22 -11.80 14.23 18.66
CA GLU A 22 -11.43 15.63 18.74
C GLU A 22 -9.97 15.91 19.18
N ASP A 23 -9.28 14.96 19.84
CA ASP A 23 -7.93 15.19 20.40
C ASP A 23 -6.90 14.07 20.10
N ARG A 24 -7.12 13.24 19.07
CA ARG A 24 -6.09 12.23 18.72
C ARG A 24 -4.85 12.92 18.13
N PRO A 25 -3.66 12.80 18.73
CA PRO A 25 -2.46 13.39 18.17
C PRO A 25 -2.12 12.73 16.84
N VAL A 26 -1.67 13.56 15.88
CA VAL A 26 -1.08 13.06 14.63
C VAL A 26 0.33 12.57 14.94
N SER A 27 0.44 11.30 15.33
CA SER A 27 1.71 10.65 15.67
C SER A 27 2.57 10.36 14.43
N TYR A 28 1.94 10.15 13.28
CA TYR A 28 2.63 9.75 12.05
C TYR A 28 2.31 10.66 10.87
N ARG A 29 3.31 10.84 10.00
CA ARG A 29 3.17 11.52 8.72
C ARG A 29 3.76 10.63 7.64
N PHE A 30 2.93 10.16 6.73
CA PHE A 30 3.34 9.26 5.67
C PHE A 30 3.19 9.91 4.30
N GLN A 31 4.12 9.61 3.40
CA GLN A 31 4.02 9.92 1.98
C GLN A 31 3.87 8.62 1.20
N VAL A 32 2.83 8.53 0.37
CA VAL A 32 2.55 7.35 -0.45
C VAL A 32 2.59 7.77 -1.91
N PHE A 33 3.62 7.30 -2.62
CA PHE A 33 3.70 7.47 -4.07
C PHE A 33 2.81 6.42 -4.74
N LEU A 34 1.83 6.86 -5.50
CA LEU A 34 0.95 6.00 -6.29
C LEU A 34 1.48 5.97 -7.73
N VAL A 35 2.05 4.85 -8.14
CA VAL A 35 2.72 4.70 -9.44
C VAL A 35 1.82 3.96 -10.41
N GLY A 36 1.50 4.61 -11.53
CA GLY A 36 0.78 4.00 -12.65
C GLY A 36 -0.28 4.92 -13.23
N THR A 37 -0.68 4.68 -14.48
CA THR A 37 -1.84 5.34 -15.10
C THR A 37 -3.10 5.16 -14.26
N GLY A 38 -3.84 6.25 -14.04
CA GLY A 38 -5.04 6.27 -13.19
C GLY A 38 -4.72 6.51 -11.71
N ALA A 39 -3.44 6.66 -11.32
CA ALA A 39 -3.08 6.95 -9.94
C ALA A 39 -3.71 8.25 -9.42
N LYS A 40 -3.87 9.27 -10.28
CA LYS A 40 -4.49 10.52 -9.88
C LYS A 40 -5.99 10.35 -9.64
N GLU A 41 -6.71 9.74 -10.59
CA GLU A 41 -8.14 9.44 -10.47
C GLU A 41 -8.42 8.56 -9.23
N PHE A 42 -7.57 7.55 -9.00
CA PHE A 42 -7.65 6.70 -7.82
C PHE A 42 -7.50 7.50 -6.52
N ALA A 43 -6.49 8.39 -6.45
CA ALA A 43 -6.25 9.22 -5.28
C ALA A 43 -7.40 10.18 -5.01
N GLU A 44 -7.94 10.82 -6.05
CA GLU A 44 -9.06 11.75 -5.95
C GLU A 44 -10.34 11.03 -5.48
N ARG A 45 -10.68 9.88 -6.09
CA ARG A 45 -11.82 9.06 -5.66
C ARG A 45 -11.69 8.61 -4.21
N PHE A 46 -10.48 8.25 -3.79
CA PHE A 46 -10.24 7.82 -2.42
C PHE A 46 -10.37 8.97 -1.41
N VAL A 47 -9.76 10.13 -1.67
CA VAL A 47 -9.74 11.25 -0.71
C VAL A 47 -11.10 11.94 -0.59
N THR A 48 -11.95 11.82 -1.61
CA THR A 48 -13.33 12.35 -1.64
C THR A 48 -14.37 11.38 -1.07
N SER A 49 -13.96 10.21 -0.59
CA SER A 49 -14.88 9.21 -0.06
C SER A 49 -15.49 9.63 1.28
N ASP A 50 -16.75 9.25 1.53
CA ASP A 50 -17.49 9.62 2.75
C ASP A 50 -16.76 9.13 4.01
N THR A 51 -16.13 7.95 3.94
CA THR A 51 -15.37 7.38 5.05
C THR A 51 -14.13 8.21 5.37
N VAL A 52 -13.41 8.68 4.35
CA VAL A 52 -12.22 9.52 4.52
C VAL A 52 -12.60 10.92 5.02
N GLU A 53 -13.69 11.49 4.52
CA GLU A 53 -14.21 12.78 4.96
C GLU A 53 -14.56 12.77 6.44
N ALA A 54 -15.15 11.68 6.94
CA ALA A 54 -15.50 11.52 8.35
C ALA A 54 -14.29 11.57 9.29
N LEU A 55 -13.10 11.19 8.80
CA LEU A 55 -11.86 11.15 9.58
C LEU A 55 -11.12 12.50 9.61
N LYS A 56 -11.61 13.54 8.92
CA LYS A 56 -11.00 14.87 8.92
C LYS A 56 -11.14 15.51 10.33
N PRO A 57 -10.05 15.97 10.97
CA PRO A 57 -10.13 16.60 12.28
C PRO A 57 -10.93 17.92 12.19
N LYS A 58 -11.97 18.05 13.03
CA LYS A 58 -12.88 19.21 13.02
C LYS A 58 -12.23 20.53 13.48
N SER A 59 -11.07 20.46 14.12
CA SER A 59 -10.31 21.61 14.63
C SER A 59 -9.78 22.54 13.52
N ALA A 60 -9.89 22.16 12.25
CA ALA A 60 -9.62 23.07 11.11
C ALA A 60 -10.74 24.10 10.86
N LYS A 61 -11.89 24.03 11.53
CA LYS A 61 -13.00 24.99 11.35
C LYS A 61 -12.88 26.29 12.17
N GLY A 62 -11.77 26.53 12.86
CA GLY A 62 -11.53 27.74 13.67
C GLY A 62 -10.83 28.90 12.95
N GLY A 63 -10.43 28.73 11.69
CA GLY A 63 -9.72 29.76 10.91
C GLY A 63 -10.48 30.11 9.63
N GLN A 64 -11.61 30.78 9.78
CA GLN A 64 -12.40 31.32 8.67
C GLN A 64 -11.79 32.66 8.23
N GLU A 65 -10.61 32.64 7.61
CA GLU A 65 -10.08 33.78 6.85
C GLU A 65 -9.51 33.31 5.52
N SER A 66 -10.14 33.81 4.45
CA SER A 66 -9.68 33.85 3.06
C SER A 66 -9.61 32.52 2.30
N ALA A 67 -10.78 32.09 1.81
CA ALA A 67 -10.90 31.31 0.59
C ALA A 67 -10.57 32.19 -0.64
N GLU A 68 -9.31 32.62 -0.76
CA GLU A 68 -8.78 33.10 -2.03
C GLU A 68 -7.97 31.98 -2.69
N HIS A 69 -8.51 31.53 -3.82
CA HIS A 69 -7.88 30.78 -4.90
C HIS A 69 -6.33 30.81 -4.90
N MET A 70 -5.72 29.82 -4.27
CA MET A 70 -4.41 29.31 -4.65
C MET A 70 -4.59 27.84 -5.02
N PRO A 71 -4.22 27.41 -6.24
CA PRO A 71 -4.23 26.00 -6.58
C PRO A 71 -3.07 25.31 -5.83
N SER A 72 -3.33 24.88 -4.59
CA SER A 72 -2.44 23.97 -3.87
C SER A 72 -2.63 22.58 -4.46
N THR A 73 -2.06 22.34 -5.64
CA THR A 73 -2.10 21.06 -6.36
C THR A 73 -1.47 19.88 -5.61
N GLY A 74 -1.07 20.05 -4.34
CA GLY A 74 -0.44 19.01 -3.54
C GLY A 74 -1.01 18.80 -2.13
N ASP A 75 -1.85 19.68 -1.58
CA ASP A 75 -2.48 19.46 -0.26
C ASP A 75 -3.81 18.70 -0.36
N ASP A 76 -4.46 18.75 -1.54
CA ASP A 76 -5.79 18.21 -1.80
C ASP A 76 -5.88 16.67 -1.68
N LEU A 77 -4.75 15.97 -1.75
CA LEU A 77 -4.69 14.50 -1.65
C LEU A 77 -4.17 14.01 -0.30
N THR A 78 -4.57 14.70 0.77
CA THR A 78 -4.23 14.35 2.16
C THR A 78 -5.45 13.77 2.88
N PHE A 79 -5.26 12.67 3.60
CA PHE A 79 -6.26 12.10 4.50
C PHE A 79 -5.66 11.66 5.84
N PHE A 80 -6.54 11.31 6.79
CA PHE A 80 -6.16 10.82 8.10
C PHE A 80 -6.59 9.36 8.25
N CYS A 81 -5.67 8.51 8.71
CA CYS A 81 -5.92 7.10 8.93
C CYS A 81 -5.72 6.75 10.41
N PRO A 82 -6.65 6.05 11.06
CA PRO A 82 -6.42 5.53 12.40
C PRO A 82 -5.30 4.49 12.40
N VAL A 83 -4.33 4.65 13.29
CA VAL A 83 -3.25 3.70 13.52
C VAL A 83 -3.33 3.26 14.97
N GLY A 84 -4.22 2.31 15.25
CA GLY A 84 -4.49 1.84 16.61
C GLY A 84 -5.63 2.61 17.31
N GLN A 85 -5.68 2.54 18.64
CA GLN A 85 -6.82 3.04 19.42
C GLN A 85 -6.83 4.56 19.61
N ALA A 86 -5.66 5.20 19.66
CA ALA A 86 -5.54 6.61 20.03
C ALA A 86 -4.70 7.48 19.06
N GLU A 87 -4.04 6.87 18.07
CA GLU A 87 -3.12 7.58 17.18
C GLU A 87 -3.70 7.74 15.77
N LEU A 88 -3.39 8.88 15.15
CA LEU A 88 -3.71 9.15 13.75
C LEU A 88 -2.44 9.28 12.93
N ALA A 89 -2.47 8.72 11.72
CA ALA A 89 -1.51 9.01 10.68
C ALA A 89 -2.09 10.02 9.70
N ARG A 90 -1.35 11.10 9.41
CA ARG A 90 -1.62 11.95 8.25
C ARG A 90 -0.93 11.34 7.04
N VAL A 91 -1.69 10.95 6.04
CA VAL A 91 -1.19 10.32 4.82
C VAL A 91 -1.36 11.29 3.65
N ARG A 92 -0.28 11.52 2.91
CA ARG A 92 -0.29 12.30 1.67
C ARG A 92 -0.08 11.37 0.49
N LEU A 93 -1.03 11.37 -0.45
CA LEU A 93 -0.91 10.64 -1.70
C LEU A 93 -0.21 11.52 -2.74
N LEU A 94 0.76 10.93 -3.45
CA LEU A 94 1.53 11.57 -4.51
C LEU A 94 1.37 10.73 -5.78
N PRO A 95 0.38 11.03 -6.64
CA PRO A 95 0.18 10.30 -7.88
C PRO A 95 1.31 10.57 -8.86
N ILE A 96 1.81 9.51 -9.48
CA ILE A 96 2.90 9.48 -10.46
C ILE A 96 2.41 8.67 -11.66
N GLU A 97 1.94 9.34 -12.69
CA GLU A 97 1.29 8.68 -13.84
C GLU A 97 2.23 8.47 -15.01
N LYS A 98 3.22 9.36 -15.17
CA LYS A 98 4.12 9.39 -16.32
C LYS A 98 5.54 9.14 -15.90
N PHE A 99 6.31 8.42 -16.72
CA PHE A 99 7.74 8.20 -16.51
C PHE A 99 8.54 9.50 -16.28
N SER A 100 8.15 10.60 -16.93
CA SER A 100 8.78 11.91 -16.77
C SER A 100 8.70 12.50 -15.35
N GLU A 101 7.76 12.02 -14.53
CA GLU A 101 7.59 12.45 -13.14
C GLU A 101 8.50 11.59 -12.27
N SER A 102 9.60 12.15 -11.75
CA SER A 102 10.54 11.38 -10.93
C SER A 102 10.00 11.08 -9.53
N LEU A 103 10.38 9.92 -8.97
CA LEU A 103 10.09 9.63 -7.57
C LEU A 103 11.01 10.47 -6.66
N THR A 104 10.45 11.41 -5.91
CA THR A 104 11.21 12.24 -4.96
C THR A 104 11.50 11.47 -3.68
N LEU A 105 12.32 10.42 -3.78
CA LEU A 105 12.63 9.52 -2.67
C LEU A 105 13.69 10.10 -1.74
N PRO A 106 13.52 9.99 -0.41
CA PRO A 106 14.50 10.46 0.55
C PRO A 106 15.78 9.63 0.48
N ARG A 107 16.92 10.27 0.76
CA ARG A 107 18.24 9.60 0.83
C ARG A 107 18.68 9.24 2.26
N LYS A 108 17.83 9.53 3.25
CA LYS A 108 18.09 9.25 4.66
C LYS A 108 17.15 8.14 5.13
N ALA A 109 17.71 7.16 5.84
CA ALA A 109 16.95 6.01 6.36
C ALA A 109 15.76 6.43 7.24
N ALA A 110 15.96 7.43 8.11
CA ALA A 110 14.91 7.92 9.01
C ALA A 110 13.71 8.55 8.29
N GLU A 111 13.93 9.16 7.12
CA GLU A 111 12.85 9.73 6.30
C GLU A 111 12.19 8.62 5.46
N SER A 112 12.96 7.62 5.03
CA SER A 112 12.50 6.52 4.17
C SER A 112 11.48 5.60 4.86
N SER A 113 11.55 5.47 6.18
CA SER A 113 10.56 4.69 6.96
C SER A 113 9.15 5.30 6.94
N SER A 114 9.04 6.59 6.59
CA SER A 114 7.76 7.30 6.43
C SER A 114 7.24 7.33 5.00
N VAL A 115 7.94 6.68 4.07
CA VAL A 115 7.62 6.69 2.63
C VAL A 115 7.23 5.29 2.16
N ALA A 116 6.13 5.22 1.41
CA ALA A 116 5.73 4.03 0.67
C ALA A 116 5.60 4.32 -0.82
N VAL A 117 5.84 3.30 -1.64
CA VAL A 117 5.58 3.29 -3.08
C VAL A 117 4.58 2.16 -3.36
N LEU A 118 3.40 2.52 -3.86
CA LEU A 118 2.40 1.57 -4.32
C LEU A 118 2.37 1.56 -5.84
N PHE A 119 2.72 0.43 -6.42
CA PHE A 119 2.55 0.15 -7.84
C PHE A 119 1.09 -0.22 -8.10
N LEU A 120 0.35 0.71 -8.67
CA LEU A 120 -1.08 0.59 -8.90
C LEU A 120 -1.35 -0.10 -10.24
N PHE A 121 -1.81 -1.34 -10.16
CA PHE A 121 -2.31 -2.11 -11.29
C PHE A 121 -3.85 -2.06 -11.25
N TRP A 122 -4.39 -0.97 -11.76
CA TRP A 122 -5.83 -0.64 -11.71
C TRP A 122 -6.35 -0.32 -13.12
N LYS A 123 -7.52 -0.86 -13.45
CA LYS A 123 -8.20 -0.72 -14.75
C LYS A 123 -7.29 -1.06 -15.95
N VAL A 124 -6.41 -2.05 -15.80
CA VAL A 124 -5.45 -2.42 -16.85
C VAL A 124 -6.15 -3.23 -17.92
N GLY A 125 -6.26 -2.68 -19.12
CA GLY A 125 -6.97 -3.29 -20.24
C GLY A 125 -8.38 -2.75 -20.46
N GLU A 126 -8.87 -1.87 -19.58
CA GLU A 126 -10.09 -1.07 -19.80
C GLU A 126 -9.82 0.20 -20.65
N ALA A 127 -8.61 0.34 -21.18
CA ALA A 127 -8.21 1.45 -22.05
C ALA A 127 -9.11 1.51 -23.30
N PRO A 128 -9.30 2.72 -23.89
CA PRO A 128 -10.16 2.89 -25.06
C PRO A 128 -9.77 1.94 -26.20
N GLU A 129 -10.79 1.49 -26.95
CA GLU A 129 -10.87 0.33 -27.88
C GLU A 129 -9.69 0.04 -28.84
N ASP A 130 -8.67 0.90 -28.90
CA ASP A 130 -7.58 0.87 -29.88
C ASP A 130 -6.31 0.11 -29.42
N GLN A 131 -6.23 -0.39 -28.18
CA GLN A 131 -5.06 -1.16 -27.71
C GLN A 131 -5.40 -2.58 -27.25
N PRO A 132 -4.68 -3.61 -27.73
CA PRO A 132 -4.89 -4.96 -27.25
C PRO A 132 -4.49 -5.07 -25.76
N PRO A 133 -5.25 -5.81 -24.93
CA PRO A 133 -5.02 -5.89 -23.48
C PRO A 133 -3.60 -6.34 -23.10
N ALA A 134 -3.00 -7.22 -23.89
CA ALA A 134 -1.65 -7.75 -23.66
C ALA A 134 -0.57 -6.65 -23.68
N ASP A 135 -0.75 -5.63 -24.52
CA ASP A 135 0.20 -4.52 -24.66
C ASP A 135 0.07 -3.55 -23.47
N ALA A 136 -1.15 -3.34 -22.97
CA ALA A 136 -1.40 -2.51 -21.79
C ALA A 136 -0.72 -3.07 -20.52
N VAL A 137 -0.77 -4.39 -20.33
CA VAL A 137 -0.11 -5.07 -19.21
C VAL A 137 1.40 -4.92 -19.31
N GLN A 138 1.97 -5.16 -20.50
CA GLN A 138 3.41 -5.06 -20.71
C GLN A 138 3.91 -3.62 -20.54
N ALA A 139 3.16 -2.63 -21.03
CA ALA A 139 3.47 -1.23 -20.83
C ALA A 139 3.48 -0.87 -19.33
N ARG A 140 2.51 -1.37 -18.56
CA ARG A 140 2.45 -1.16 -17.10
C ARG A 140 3.66 -1.76 -16.40
N ILE A 141 4.01 -3.01 -16.72
CA ILE A 141 5.18 -3.69 -16.15
C ILE A 141 6.49 -2.98 -16.54
N SER A 142 6.58 -2.44 -17.75
CA SER A 142 7.75 -1.67 -18.20
C SER A 142 7.94 -0.39 -17.39
N ASP A 143 6.85 0.33 -17.09
CA ASP A 143 6.90 1.51 -16.22
C ASP A 143 7.32 1.12 -14.79
N PHE A 144 6.69 0.07 -14.23
CA PHE A 144 7.07 -0.43 -12.91
C PHE A 144 8.54 -0.83 -12.83
N THR A 145 9.07 -1.50 -13.86
CA THR A 145 10.49 -1.89 -13.92
C THR A 145 11.41 -0.68 -13.81
N SER A 146 11.07 0.41 -14.50
CA SER A 146 11.84 1.66 -14.48
C SER A 146 11.84 2.29 -13.09
N ARG A 147 10.68 2.32 -12.43
CA ARG A 147 10.54 2.84 -11.06
C ARG A 147 11.22 1.99 -10.01
N VAL A 148 11.21 0.68 -10.18
CA VAL A 148 11.96 -0.23 -9.31
C VAL A 148 13.47 -0.01 -9.47
N ALA A 149 13.94 0.33 -10.68
CA ALA A 149 15.33 0.72 -10.87
C ALA A 149 15.69 2.03 -10.13
N GLU A 150 14.80 3.04 -10.15
CA GLU A 150 14.96 4.27 -9.35
C GLU A 150 15.07 3.96 -7.85
N ILE A 151 14.17 3.11 -7.32
CA ILE A 151 14.21 2.68 -5.92
C ILE A 151 15.50 1.93 -5.59
N LYS A 152 15.90 0.97 -6.45
CA LYS A 152 17.11 0.16 -6.24
C LYS A 152 18.40 0.97 -6.36
N HIS A 153 18.36 2.17 -6.94
CA HIS A 153 19.50 3.09 -6.96
C HIS A 153 19.80 3.69 -5.58
N LEU A 154 18.84 3.65 -4.65
CA LEU A 154 19.05 4.06 -3.26
C LEU A 154 19.81 2.98 -2.48
N ALA A 155 20.57 3.42 -1.47
CA ALA A 155 21.17 2.53 -0.49
C ALA A 155 20.09 1.65 0.17
N ALA A 156 20.39 0.39 0.47
CA ALA A 156 19.41 -0.59 0.93
C ALA A 156 18.61 -0.15 2.17
N ASN A 157 19.23 0.60 3.09
CA ASN A 157 18.59 1.15 4.29
C ASN A 157 17.74 2.41 4.04
N CYS A 158 17.78 2.96 2.82
CA CYS A 158 17.00 4.11 2.38
C CYS A 158 15.92 3.73 1.35
N GLN A 159 15.75 2.43 1.06
CA GLN A 159 14.70 1.98 0.15
C GLN A 159 13.34 2.09 0.87
N PRO A 160 12.34 2.79 0.30
CA PRO A 160 11.01 2.89 0.88
C PRO A 160 10.29 1.55 0.87
N TYR A 161 9.21 1.45 1.65
CA TYR A 161 8.32 0.28 1.55
C TYR A 161 7.68 0.25 0.16
N ALA A 162 7.79 -0.87 -0.56
CA ALA A 162 7.24 -1.01 -1.91
C ALA A 162 6.24 -2.17 -1.99
N LYS A 163 5.09 -1.94 -2.64
CA LYS A 163 4.05 -2.94 -2.83
C LYS A 163 3.33 -2.77 -4.16
N VAL A 164 3.00 -3.88 -4.82
CA VAL A 164 2.06 -3.89 -5.95
C VAL A 164 0.65 -4.14 -5.40
N VAL A 165 -0.29 -3.33 -5.83
CA VAL A 165 -1.72 -3.52 -5.55
C VAL A 165 -2.42 -3.68 -6.89
N ALA A 166 -3.00 -4.86 -7.10
CA ALA A 166 -3.68 -5.21 -8.32
C ALA A 166 -5.18 -5.38 -8.07
N PHE A 167 -5.98 -4.59 -8.75
CA PHE A 167 -7.43 -4.59 -8.65
C PHE A 167 -8.03 -5.29 -9.87
N ASP A 168 -8.95 -6.22 -9.62
CA ASP A 168 -9.68 -6.98 -10.65
C ASP A 168 -8.76 -7.56 -11.75
N ALA A 169 -7.59 -8.07 -11.33
CA ALA A 169 -6.64 -8.65 -12.26
C ALA A 169 -7.09 -10.05 -12.67
N ASN A 170 -7.14 -10.32 -13.98
CA ASN A 170 -7.43 -11.66 -14.48
C ASN A 170 -6.23 -12.63 -14.30
N GLU A 171 -6.46 -13.94 -14.48
CA GLU A 171 -5.43 -14.97 -14.26
C GLU A 171 -4.15 -14.71 -15.07
N GLU A 172 -4.28 -14.30 -16.34
CA GLU A 172 -3.13 -13.99 -17.19
C GLU A 172 -2.33 -12.78 -16.67
N GLN A 173 -3.02 -11.73 -16.22
CA GLN A 173 -2.41 -10.55 -15.62
C GLN A 173 -1.70 -10.90 -14.31
N GLU A 174 -2.33 -11.73 -13.46
CA GLU A 174 -1.71 -12.20 -12.22
C GLU A 174 -0.43 -12.99 -12.48
N GLU A 175 -0.45 -13.92 -13.44
CA GLU A 175 0.73 -14.71 -13.80
C GLU A 175 1.88 -13.83 -14.31
N ARG A 176 1.57 -12.84 -15.16
CA ARG A 176 2.57 -11.89 -15.66
C ARG A 176 3.15 -11.04 -14.54
N LEU A 177 2.33 -10.55 -13.61
CA LEU A 177 2.79 -9.80 -12.44
C LEU A 177 3.64 -10.66 -11.50
N LYS A 178 3.21 -11.88 -11.20
CA LYS A 178 3.97 -12.85 -10.39
C LYS A 178 5.33 -13.15 -11.03
N LYS A 179 5.36 -13.36 -12.35
CA LYS A 179 6.59 -13.59 -13.12
C LYS A 179 7.53 -12.38 -13.05
N TRP A 180 7.00 -11.18 -13.21
CA TRP A 180 7.78 -9.95 -13.09
C TRP A 180 8.36 -9.75 -11.69
N LEU A 181 7.63 -10.14 -10.63
CA LEU A 181 8.08 -9.97 -9.24
C LEU A 181 9.20 -10.91 -8.80
N MET A 182 9.41 -12.06 -9.48
CA MET A 182 10.46 -13.02 -9.12
C MET A 182 11.86 -12.39 -8.91
N PRO A 183 12.38 -11.51 -9.80
CA PRO A 183 13.64 -10.79 -9.58
C PRO A 183 13.57 -9.62 -8.57
N HIS A 184 12.40 -9.33 -8.00
CA HIS A 184 12.13 -8.17 -7.15
C HIS A 184 11.58 -8.59 -5.77
N SER A 185 12.29 -9.49 -5.09
CA SER A 185 11.86 -10.09 -3.81
C SER A 185 11.55 -9.13 -2.66
N THR A 186 12.00 -7.87 -2.73
CA THR A 186 11.68 -6.83 -1.75
C THR A 186 10.28 -6.25 -1.92
N ILE A 187 9.62 -6.51 -3.05
CA ILE A 187 8.30 -5.97 -3.39
C ILE A 187 7.26 -7.06 -3.21
N SER A 188 6.30 -6.84 -2.31
CA SER A 188 5.13 -7.71 -2.15
C SER A 188 4.03 -7.35 -3.13
N VAL A 189 3.19 -8.31 -3.53
CA VAL A 189 1.95 -8.06 -4.28
C VAL A 189 0.73 -8.42 -3.46
N GLU A 190 -0.36 -7.69 -3.66
CA GLU A 190 -1.68 -8.00 -3.17
C GLU A 190 -2.70 -7.88 -4.31
N PHE A 191 -3.49 -8.92 -4.49
CA PHE A 191 -4.57 -9.00 -5.47
C PHE A 191 -5.90 -8.75 -4.74
N LEU A 192 -6.65 -7.77 -5.20
CA LEU A 192 -7.94 -7.34 -4.68
C LEU A 192 -9.00 -7.57 -5.76
N LYS A 193 -10.16 -8.10 -5.36
CA LYS A 193 -11.21 -8.50 -6.31
C LYS A 193 -12.02 -7.33 -6.85
N ASP A 194 -12.09 -6.26 -6.07
CA ASP A 194 -12.86 -5.05 -6.36
C ASP A 194 -12.09 -3.83 -5.89
N ASP A 195 -12.45 -2.66 -6.44
CA ASP A 195 -11.92 -1.35 -6.08
C ASP A 195 -12.94 -0.53 -5.27
N ASP A 196 -13.77 -1.22 -4.49
CA ASP A 196 -14.76 -0.56 -3.64
C ASP A 196 -14.11 0.19 -2.47
N GLU A 197 -14.87 1.09 -1.86
CA GLU A 197 -14.35 1.98 -0.83
C GLU A 197 -13.85 1.21 0.41
N ASP A 198 -14.57 0.18 0.82
CA ASP A 198 -14.24 -0.63 2.00
C ASP A 198 -12.91 -1.39 1.77
N THR A 199 -12.75 -2.05 0.63
CA THR A 199 -11.53 -2.78 0.26
C THR A 199 -10.32 -1.86 0.18
N VAL A 200 -10.48 -0.67 -0.42
CA VAL A 200 -9.40 0.32 -0.50
C VAL A 200 -9.05 0.87 0.89
N MET A 201 -10.04 1.15 1.73
CA MET A 201 -9.82 1.59 3.12
C MET A 201 -9.08 0.55 3.94
N GLU A 202 -9.45 -0.73 3.84
CA GLU A 202 -8.77 -1.83 4.54
C GLU A 202 -7.32 -2.01 4.06
N LEU A 203 -7.05 -1.85 2.77
CA LEU A 203 -5.69 -1.83 2.21
C LEU A 203 -4.86 -0.69 2.82
N VAL A 204 -5.40 0.52 2.84
CA VAL A 204 -4.73 1.71 3.35
C VAL A 204 -4.48 1.62 4.85
N GLU A 205 -5.44 1.11 5.62
CA GLU A 205 -5.29 0.90 7.07
C GLU A 205 -4.15 -0.10 7.35
N ARG A 206 -4.11 -1.21 6.60
CA ARG A 206 -3.02 -2.20 6.71
C ARG A 206 -1.67 -1.60 6.33
N LEU A 207 -1.62 -0.77 5.29
CA LEU A 207 -0.41 -0.03 4.91
C LEU A 207 0.05 0.90 6.03
N CYS A 208 -0.84 1.71 6.58
CA CYS A 208 -0.51 2.67 7.65
C CYS A 208 -0.02 1.97 8.91
N LYS A 209 -0.68 0.87 9.31
CA LYS A 209 -0.23 0.03 10.43
C LYS A 209 1.19 -0.50 10.20
N LYS A 210 1.48 -0.99 8.99
CA LYS A 210 2.80 -1.51 8.64
C LYS A 210 3.88 -0.41 8.67
N LEU A 211 3.58 0.77 8.13
CA LEU A 211 4.50 1.92 8.16
C LEU A 211 4.73 2.43 9.57
N ALA A 212 3.71 2.46 10.43
CA ALA A 212 3.86 2.87 11.83
C ALA A 212 4.76 1.92 12.63
N VAL A 213 4.66 0.61 12.39
CA VAL A 213 5.59 -0.38 12.96
C VAL A 213 7.01 -0.13 12.47
N ALA A 214 7.20 0.11 11.17
CA ALA A 214 8.51 0.39 10.58
C ALA A 214 9.14 1.71 11.08
N ALA A 215 8.31 2.71 11.37
CA ALA A 215 8.73 3.99 11.95
C ALA A 215 9.13 3.89 13.44
N GLY A 216 9.08 2.69 14.04
CA GLY A 216 9.42 2.46 15.45
C GLY A 216 8.31 2.86 16.42
N GLY A 217 7.08 3.01 15.92
CA GLY A 217 6.00 3.69 16.63
C GLY A 217 5.11 2.82 17.52
N VAL A 218 4.92 1.53 17.23
CA VAL A 218 3.93 0.72 17.95
C VAL A 218 4.37 -0.73 18.08
N ASN A 219 4.34 -1.25 19.30
CA ASN A 219 4.21 -2.69 19.56
C ASN A 219 2.77 -3.08 19.20
N VAL A 220 2.47 -3.28 17.91
CA VAL A 220 1.15 -3.79 17.50
C VAL A 220 1.03 -5.20 18.08
N PRO A 221 0.08 -5.49 18.98
CA PRO A 221 -0.16 -6.86 19.39
C PRO A 221 -0.62 -7.62 18.14
N THR A 222 0.28 -8.41 17.56
CA THR A 222 0.00 -9.28 16.42
C THR A 222 -1.12 -10.22 16.84
N GLN A 223 -2.37 -9.89 16.50
CA GLN A 223 -3.45 -10.87 16.53
C GLN A 223 -3.06 -11.94 15.51
N ARG A 224 -2.59 -13.09 16.01
CA ARG A 224 -2.47 -14.32 15.22
C ARG A 224 -3.84 -14.57 14.59
N SER A 225 -4.00 -14.26 13.31
CA SER A 225 -5.08 -14.81 12.51
C SER A 225 -4.90 -16.33 12.52
N GLY A 226 -5.76 -17.00 13.28
CA GLY A 226 -5.82 -18.46 13.33
C GLY A 226 -6.32 -19.01 12.00
N LEU A 227 -5.42 -19.13 11.03
CA LEU A 227 -5.59 -20.07 9.93
C LEU A 227 -5.22 -21.47 10.46
N PRO A 228 -6.05 -22.49 10.23
CA PRO A 228 -5.71 -23.86 10.61
C PRO A 228 -4.47 -24.31 9.83
N ASP A 229 -3.46 -24.71 10.60
CA ASP A 229 -2.23 -25.34 10.15
C ASP A 229 -2.59 -26.69 9.51
N VAL A 230 -2.62 -26.74 8.17
CA VAL A 230 -2.73 -27.99 7.44
C VAL A 230 -1.34 -28.60 7.44
N SER A 231 -1.10 -29.48 8.39
CA SER A 231 0.08 -30.32 8.48
C SER A 231 0.15 -31.24 7.25
N GLU A 232 0.99 -30.87 6.28
CA GLU A 232 1.47 -31.79 5.24
C GLU A 232 2.57 -32.68 5.80
N ASP A 233 2.33 -33.98 5.70
CA ASP A 233 3.28 -35.06 6.01
C ASP A 233 4.60 -34.89 5.25
N LYS A 234 5.70 -34.80 5.98
CA LYS A 234 7.06 -34.87 5.44
C LYS A 234 7.48 -36.34 5.30
N GLU A 235 7.53 -36.85 4.07
CA GLU A 235 8.38 -37.98 3.72
C GLU A 235 9.83 -37.53 3.56
N GLU A 236 10.72 -38.13 4.37
CA GLU A 236 12.17 -37.99 4.27
C GLU A 236 12.72 -38.69 3.02
N GLY A 237 13.21 -37.89 2.05
CA GLY A 237 13.99 -38.38 0.91
C GLY A 237 15.46 -38.01 1.02
N GLN A 238 16.29 -38.94 1.49
CA GLN A 238 17.75 -38.90 1.45
C GLN A 238 18.29 -38.48 0.07
N ARG A 239 19.18 -37.47 0.02
CA ARG A 239 20.08 -37.29 -1.13
C ARG A 239 21.53 -37.15 -0.70
N SER A 240 22.28 -38.13 -1.19
CA SER A 240 23.72 -38.35 -1.09
C SER A 240 24.53 -37.18 -1.66
N SER A 241 25.62 -36.84 -0.96
CA SER A 241 26.58 -35.81 -1.32
C SER A 241 27.75 -36.44 -2.06
N THR A 242 27.90 -36.19 -3.36
CA THR A 242 29.11 -36.52 -4.12
C THR A 242 29.92 -35.25 -4.38
N LYS A 243 31.08 -35.16 -3.70
CA LYS A 243 32.14 -34.20 -3.97
C LYS A 243 32.81 -34.56 -5.30
N ILE A 244 32.89 -33.60 -6.23
CA ILE A 244 33.76 -33.66 -7.40
C ILE A 244 34.89 -32.65 -7.18
N CYS A 245 36.11 -33.15 -7.04
CA CYS A 245 37.34 -32.36 -7.07
C CYS A 245 37.75 -32.13 -8.53
N CYS A 246 37.94 -30.88 -8.94
CA CYS A 246 38.68 -30.55 -10.15
C CYS A 246 40.16 -30.37 -9.81
N SER A 247 41.00 -31.25 -10.37
CA SER A 247 42.45 -31.03 -10.46
C SER A 247 42.75 -30.05 -11.59
N VAL A 248 43.62 -29.10 -11.27
CA VAL A 248 44.28 -28.19 -12.21
C VAL A 248 45.41 -28.95 -12.90
N MET A 249 45.49 -28.85 -14.23
CA MET A 249 46.72 -28.95 -15.01
C MET A 249 46.87 -27.66 -15.81
#